data_AF-A0A3C1WR09-F1
#
_entry.id   AF-A0A3C1WR09-F1
#
_cell.length_a   1.000
_cell.length_b   1.000
_cell.length_c   1.000
_cell.angle_alpha   90.00
_cell.angle_beta   90.00
_cell.angle_gamma   90.00
#
_symmetry.space_group_name_H-M   'P 1'
#
loop_
_entity.id
_entity.type
_entity.pdbx_description
1 polymer ?
#
loop_
_entity_poly.entity_id
_entity_poly.type
_entity_poly.pdbx_seq_one_letter_code
_entity_poly.pdbx_strand_id
1 'polypeptide(L)'
;MSDKREDYISWDEYFMGVAELSAMRSKDPHTQVGCCIVSEDHKILSMGYNGFPRGCSDDDFPWKREGPPLENKYFYTTHSELNAIL
;
A
#
# COMPACT_ATOMS: atom_id res chain seq x y z
N MET A 1 4.29 39.81 -12.04
CA MET A 1 4.80 38.66 -11.28
C MET A 1 3.63 37.71 -11.15
N SER A 2 3.80 36.42 -11.44
CA SER A 2 2.71 35.46 -11.22
C SER A 2 2.73 35.10 -9.73
N ASP A 3 1.62 35.36 -9.05
CA ASP A 3 1.43 34.90 -7.68
C ASP A 3 1.27 33.37 -7.64
N LYS A 4 1.41 32.79 -6.44
CA LYS A 4 1.22 31.34 -6.27
C LYS A 4 -0.23 30.97 -6.60
N ARG A 5 -0.41 29.72 -7.04
CA ARG A 5 -1.72 29.11 -7.16
C ARG A 5 -2.36 28.94 -5.77
N GLU A 6 -3.69 28.98 -5.68
CA GLU A 6 -4.43 28.74 -4.42
C GLU A 6 -5.15 27.37 -4.38
N ASP A 7 -5.34 26.69 -5.52
CA ASP A 7 -5.95 25.36 -5.64
C ASP A 7 -4.93 24.20 -5.61
N TYR A 8 -3.77 24.37 -4.96
CA TYR A 8 -2.86 23.24 -4.75
C TYR A 8 -3.28 22.45 -3.52
N ILE A 9 -3.09 21.13 -3.58
CA ILE A 9 -3.40 20.22 -2.49
C ILE A 9 -2.47 20.44 -1.30
N SER A 10 -3.00 20.20 -0.10
CA SER A 10 -2.23 20.16 1.14
C SER A 10 -1.26 18.96 1.17
N TRP A 11 -0.33 18.98 2.13
CA TRP A 11 0.57 17.86 2.37
C TRP A 11 -0.20 16.59 2.75
N ASP A 12 -1.23 16.70 3.59
CA ASP A 12 -2.05 15.56 4.01
C ASP A 12 -2.76 14.92 2.81
N GLU A 13 -3.38 15.74 1.94
CA GLU A 13 -4.01 15.26 0.71
C GLU A 13 -2.99 14.60 -0.24
N TYR A 14 -1.80 15.20 -0.36
CA TYR A 14 -0.72 14.62 -1.17
C TYR A 14 -0.29 13.25 -0.64
N PHE A 15 0.02 13.12 0.66
CA PHE A 15 0.51 11.87 1.23
C PHE A 15 -0.58 10.79 1.30
N MET A 16 -1.83 11.18 1.54
CA MET A 16 -2.97 10.27 1.42
C MET A 16 -3.17 9.80 -0.03
N GLY A 17 -3.03 10.70 -1.01
CA GLY A 17 -3.06 10.34 -2.42
C GLY A 17 -1.94 9.37 -2.80
N VAL A 18 -0.73 9.52 -2.23
CA VAL A 18 0.37 8.57 -2.41
C VAL A 18 0.03 7.20 -1.82
N ALA A 19 -0.57 7.15 -0.62
CA ALA A 19 -1.00 5.89 -0.01
C ALA A 19 -2.09 5.21 -0.86
N GLU A 20 -3.06 5.97 -1.37
CA GLU A 20 -4.12 5.45 -2.24
C GLU A 20 -3.57 4.92 -3.57
N LEU A 21 -2.66 5.66 -4.21
CA LEU A 21 -1.96 5.19 -5.42
C LEU A 21 -1.11 3.95 -5.15
N SER A 22 -0.48 3.86 -3.97
CA SER A 22 0.26 2.67 -3.56
C SER A 22 -0.67 1.48 -3.40
N ALA A 23 -1.88 1.66 -2.86
CA ALA A 23 -2.88 0.60 -2.77
C ALA A 23 -3.21 -0.02 -4.14
N MET A 24 -3.22 0.78 -5.21
CA MET A 24 -3.47 0.30 -6.59
C MET A 24 -2.43 -0.70 -7.11
N ARG A 25 -1.28 -0.86 -6.42
CA ARG A 25 -0.29 -1.90 -6.72
C ARG A 25 -0.63 -3.27 -6.12
N SER A 26 -1.55 -3.33 -5.16
CA SER A 26 -2.00 -4.58 -4.55
C SER A 26 -2.69 -5.47 -5.58
N LYS A 27 -2.33 -6.75 -5.58
CA LYS A 27 -2.93 -7.78 -6.43
C LYS A 27 -4.07 -8.53 -5.73
N ASP A 28 -4.35 -8.20 -4.47
CA ASP A 28 -5.47 -8.76 -3.73
C ASP A 28 -6.78 -8.34 -4.40
N PRO A 29 -7.62 -9.26 -4.90
CA PRO A 29 -8.84 -8.90 -5.63
C PRO A 29 -9.95 -8.39 -4.71
N HIS A 30 -9.80 -8.50 -3.39
CA HIS A 30 -10.85 -8.18 -2.44
C HIS A 30 -10.59 -6.92 -1.62
N THR A 31 -9.32 -6.59 -1.36
CA THR A 31 -8.97 -5.45 -0.50
C THR A 31 -7.61 -4.91 -0.89
N GLN A 32 -7.55 -3.62 -1.23
CA GLN A 32 -6.32 -2.94 -1.58
C GLN A 32 -6.05 -1.86 -0.53
N VAL A 33 -4.92 -1.96 0.15
CA VAL A 33 -4.48 -1.02 1.17
C VAL A 33 -3.08 -0.56 0.82
N GLY A 34 -2.85 0.74 0.94
CA GLY A 34 -1.54 1.35 0.82
C GLY A 34 -1.16 2.07 2.10
N CYS A 35 0.13 2.30 2.27
CA CYS A 35 0.72 2.99 3.40
C CYS A 35 1.82 3.93 2.89
N CYS A 36 1.91 5.12 3.46
CA CYS A 36 2.96 6.10 3.18
C CYS A 36 3.52 6.57 4.52
N ILE A 37 4.83 6.36 4.74
CA ILE A 37 5.53 6.81 5.94
C ILE A 37 6.28 8.09 5.58
N VAL A 38 6.02 9.14 6.35
CA VAL A 38 6.51 10.50 6.06
C VAL A 38 7.25 11.04 7.28
N SER A 39 8.36 11.75 7.05
CA SER A 39 9.12 12.44 8.11
C SER A 39 8.45 13.74 8.56
N GLU A 40 8.90 14.29 9.68
CA GLU A 40 8.53 15.65 10.12
C GLU A 40 8.85 16.74 9.07
N ASP A 41 9.89 16.54 8.25
CA ASP A 41 10.26 17.43 7.13
C ASP A 41 9.37 17.29 5.87
N HIS A 42 8.25 16.57 5.92
CA HIS A 42 7.42 16.24 4.73
C HIS A 42 8.17 15.49 3.61
N LYS A 43 9.08 14.57 3.97
CA LYS A 43 9.74 13.68 3.02
C LYS A 43 9.14 12.29 3.14
N ILE A 44 8.79 11.69 2.01
CA ILE A 44 8.38 10.28 1.97
C ILE A 44 9.62 9.44 2.32
N LEU A 45 9.53 8.68 3.41
CA LEU A 45 10.57 7.79 3.88
C LEU A 45 10.39 6.39 3.29
N SER A 46 9.15 5.92 3.20
CA SER A 46 8.81 4.62 2.64
C SER A 46 7.34 4.56 2.21
N MET A 47 7.02 3.57 1.37
CA MET A 47 5.66 3.28 0.91
C MET A 47 5.46 1.77 0.89
N GLY A 48 4.24 1.32 1.15
CA GLY A 48 3.88 -0.09 1.13
C GLY A 48 2.46 -0.32 0.62
N TYR A 49 2.20 -1.54 0.18
CA TYR A 49 0.86 -2.03 -0.17
C TYR A 49 0.72 -3.48 0.28
N ASN A 50 -0.51 -3.95 0.53
CA ASN A 50 -0.72 -5.34 0.94
C ASN A 50 -0.43 -6.32 -0.20
N GLY A 51 0.21 -7.45 0.10
CA GLY A 51 0.62 -8.43 -0.92
C GLY A 51 1.26 -9.66 -0.31
N PHE A 52 1.78 -10.57 -1.12
CA PHE A 52 2.57 -11.68 -0.60
C PHE A 52 4.03 -11.27 -0.34
N PRO A 53 4.74 -11.96 0.57
CA PRO A 53 6.16 -11.77 0.81
C PRO A 53 6.98 -11.88 -0.47
N ARG A 54 8.12 -11.18 -0.49
CA ARG A 54 9.05 -11.25 -1.61
C ARG A 54 9.45 -12.70 -1.90
N GLY A 55 9.25 -13.14 -3.14
CA GLY A 55 9.56 -14.50 -3.58
C GLY A 55 8.35 -15.45 -3.60
N CYS A 56 7.23 -15.06 -3.01
CA CYS A 56 5.94 -15.73 -3.19
C CYS A 56 5.28 -15.20 -4.46
N SER A 57 5.07 -16.06 -5.46
CA SER A 57 4.39 -15.69 -6.70
C SER A 57 2.89 -15.45 -6.45
N ASP A 58 2.36 -14.36 -7.00
CA ASP A 58 0.93 -14.06 -6.92
C ASP A 58 0.06 -14.99 -7.79
N ASP A 59 0.69 -15.79 -8.65
CA ASP A 59 0.03 -16.81 -9.48
C ASP A 59 0.01 -18.19 -8.80
N ASP A 60 0.95 -18.44 -7.88
CA ASP A 60 1.08 -19.74 -7.18
C ASP A 60 0.37 -19.74 -5.82
N PHE A 61 0.32 -18.58 -5.15
CA PHE A 61 -0.26 -18.45 -3.81
C PHE A 61 -1.74 -18.01 -3.87
N PRO A 62 -2.58 -18.51 -2.93
CA PRO A 62 -4.01 -18.32 -3.03
C PRO A 62 -4.47 -16.95 -2.55
N TRP A 63 -5.28 -16.27 -3.35
CA TRP A 63 -5.96 -15.02 -2.98
C TRP A 63 -7.32 -15.22 -2.29
N LYS A 64 -7.85 -16.44 -2.26
CA LYS A 64 -9.17 -16.73 -1.70
C LYS A 64 -9.19 -16.54 -0.18
N ARG A 65 -10.34 -16.13 0.34
CA ARG A 65 -10.58 -15.91 1.78
C ARG A 65 -11.05 -17.15 2.53
N GLU A 66 -11.48 -18.18 1.80
CA GLU A 66 -12.13 -19.37 2.35
C GLU A 66 -11.32 -20.64 2.07
N GLY A 67 -11.53 -21.66 2.89
CA GLY A 67 -10.85 -22.95 2.80
C GLY A 67 -9.79 -23.15 3.90
N PRO A 68 -9.10 -24.31 3.87
CA PRO A 68 -8.05 -24.65 4.82
C PRO A 68 -6.96 -23.57 4.91
N PRO A 69 -6.24 -23.44 6.04
CA PRO A 69 -5.25 -22.38 6.26
C PRO A 69 -4.24 -22.21 5.12
N LEU A 70 -3.73 -23.31 4.55
CA LEU A 70 -2.74 -23.25 3.48
C LEU A 70 -3.32 -22.89 2.10
N GLU A 71 -4.64 -22.93 1.97
CA GLU A 71 -5.32 -22.59 0.74
C GLU A 71 -5.95 -21.20 0.78
N ASN A 72 -5.92 -20.48 1.90
CA ASN A 72 -6.44 -19.12 1.98
C ASN A 72 -5.32 -18.09 2.14
N LYS A 73 -5.60 -16.84 1.74
CA LYS A 73 -4.58 -15.78 1.69
C LYS A 73 -4.04 -15.37 3.05
N TYR A 74 -4.82 -15.54 4.12
CA TYR A 74 -4.54 -14.94 5.43
C TYR A 74 -3.27 -15.47 6.08
N PHE A 75 -2.80 -16.65 5.68
CA PHE A 75 -1.54 -17.20 6.17
C PHE A 75 -0.31 -16.57 5.52
N TYR A 76 -0.48 -15.96 4.35
CA TYR A 76 0.64 -15.51 3.51
C TYR A 76 0.66 -13.99 3.33
N THR A 77 -0.48 -13.33 3.24
CA THR A 77 -0.54 -11.88 2.94
C THR A 77 0.12 -11.06 4.05
N THR A 78 1.00 -10.14 3.64
CA THR A 78 1.51 -9.07 4.49
C THR A 78 0.69 -7.80 4.28
N HIS A 79 0.48 -7.08 5.38
CA HIS A 79 -0.23 -5.81 5.38
C HIS A 79 0.65 -4.68 4.81
N SER A 80 0.02 -3.59 4.35
CA SER A 80 0.72 -2.47 3.72
C SER A 80 1.66 -1.77 4.69
N GLU A 81 1.27 -1.67 5.97
CA GLU A 81 2.05 -1.04 7.03
C GLU A 81 3.32 -1.83 7.32
N LEU A 82 3.25 -3.16 7.37
CA LEU A 82 4.41 -4.02 7.53
C LEU A 82 5.37 -3.85 6.34
N ASN A 83 4.84 -3.88 5.12
CA ASN A 83 5.63 -3.71 3.90
C ASN A 83 6.25 -2.30 3.77
N ALA A 84 5.68 -1.29 4.42
CA ALA A 84 6.27 0.05 4.44
C ALA A 84 7.41 0.19 5.48
N ILE A 85 7.41 -0.62 6.54
CA ILE A 85 8.43 -0.58 7.61
C ILE A 85 9.70 -1.38 7.22
N LEU A 86 9.54 -2.49 6.51
CA LEU A 86 10.63 -3.40 6.09
C LEU A 86 11.49 -2.80 4.96
#